data_AF-A0A351IY22-F1
#
_entry.id   AF-A0A351IY22-F1
#
_cell.length_a   1.000
_cell.length_b   1.000
_cell.length_c   1.000
_cell.angle_alpha   90.00
_cell.angle_beta   90.00
_cell.angle_gamma   90.00
#
_symmetry.space_group_name_H-M   'P 1'
#
loop_
_entity.id
_entity.type
_entity.pdbx_description
1 polymer ?
#
loop_
_entity_poly.entity_id
_entity_poly.type
_entity_poly.pdbx_seq_one_letter_code
_entity_poly.pdbx_strand_id
1 'polypeptide(L)' 'MNGFKTVRQRGIASFTERKSVFTGFIAPILDEKEALAFIREISARNDTATH' A
#
# COMPACT_ATOMS: atom_id res chain seq x y z
N MET A 1 6.17 20.21 -20.62
CA MET A 1 6.77 19.32 -19.61
C MET A 1 5.70 18.30 -19.24
N ASN A 2 5.82 17.04 -19.69
CA ASN A 2 4.86 15.99 -19.29
C ASN A 2 5.05 15.74 -17.80
N GLY A 3 4.12 16.20 -16.96
CA GLY A 3 4.15 15.95 -15.52
C GLY A 3 4.07 14.45 -15.21
N PHE A 4 4.81 14.01 -14.20
CA PHE A 4 4.68 12.66 -13.68
C PHE A 4 3.27 12.45 -13.14
N LYS A 5 2.65 11.31 -13.49
CA LYS A 5 1.35 10.92 -12.96
C LYS A 5 1.56 10.08 -11.70
N THR A 6 0.78 10.36 -10.68
CA THR A 6 0.72 9.58 -9.44
C THR A 6 -0.74 9.26 -9.11
N VAL A 7 -0.95 8.36 -8.15
CA VAL A 7 -2.28 8.01 -7.67
C VAL A 7 -2.92 9.22 -6.98
N ARG A 8 -4.22 9.44 -7.16
CA ARG A 8 -4.90 10.63 -6.61
C ARG A 8 -5.07 10.54 -5.09
N GLN A 9 -5.32 9.35 -4.57
CA GLN A 9 -5.65 9.08 -3.18
C GLN A 9 -5.26 7.66 -2.79
N ARG A 10 -5.37 7.35 -1.50
CA ARG A 10 -5.18 6.00 -0.99
C ARG A 10 -6.17 5.02 -1.62
N GLY A 11 -5.70 3.81 -1.89
CA GLY A 11 -6.50 2.72 -2.47
C GLY A 11 -6.16 1.39 -1.81
N ILE A 12 -7.16 0.52 -1.73
CA ILE A 12 -7.05 -0.83 -1.19
C ILE A 12 -7.78 -1.78 -2.12
N ALA A 13 -7.16 -2.90 -2.45
CA ALA A 13 -7.79 -3.96 -3.19
C ALA A 13 -7.28 -5.30 -2.69
N SER A 14 -8.13 -6.32 -2.69
CA SER A 14 -7.76 -7.67 -2.28
C SER A 14 -8.18 -8.69 -3.30
N PHE A 15 -7.40 -9.75 -3.44
CA PHE A 15 -7.78 -10.94 -4.19
C PHE A 15 -7.38 -12.20 -3.43
N THR A 16 -8.02 -13.32 -3.77
CA THR A 16 -7.76 -14.62 -3.15
C THR A 16 -7.17 -15.56 -4.19
N GLU A 17 -6.05 -16.19 -3.85
CA GLU A 17 -5.42 -17.21 -4.67
C GLU A 17 -5.05 -18.41 -3.80
N ARG A 18 -5.52 -19.61 -4.17
CA ARG A 18 -5.20 -20.88 -3.48
C ARG A 18 -5.36 -20.81 -1.95
N LYS A 19 -6.46 -20.19 -1.49
CA LYS A 19 -6.82 -19.94 -0.07
C LYS A 19 -6.01 -18.84 0.63
N SER A 20 -5.00 -18.29 -0.02
CA SER A 20 -4.27 -17.11 0.48
C SER A 20 -5.00 -15.85 0.07
N VAL A 21 -5.10 -14.90 1.00
CA VAL A 21 -5.65 -13.56 0.74
C VAL A 21 -4.49 -12.58 0.57
N PHE A 22 -4.48 -11.88 -0.55
CA PHE A 22 -3.50 -10.84 -0.84
C PHE A 22 -4.22 -9.50 -0.86
N THR A 23 -3.77 -8.57 0.00
CA THR A 23 -4.33 -7.22 0.08
C THR A 23 -3.26 -6.21 -0.33
N GLY A 24 -3.49 -5.53 -1.45
CA GLY A 24 -2.66 -4.44 -1.93
C GLY A 24 -3.11 -3.09 -1.39
N PHE A 25 -2.15 -2.30 -0.91
CA PHE A 25 -2.36 -0.93 -0.43
C PHE A 25 -1.52 0.04 -1.28
N ILE A 26 -2.13 1.14 -1.72
CA ILE A 26 -1.44 2.20 -2.47
C ILE A 26 -1.76 3.56 -1.86
N ALA A 27 -0.82 4.50 -1.94
CA ALA A 27 -0.97 5.87 -1.49
C ALA A 27 -0.09 6.81 -2.34
N PRO A 28 -0.50 8.07 -2.58
CA PRO A 28 0.42 9.08 -3.09
C PRO A 28 1.42 9.43 -1.99
N ILE A 29 2.71 9.39 -2.32
CA ILE A 29 3.82 9.62 -1.39
C ILE A 29 4.78 10.62 -2.03
N LEU A 30 5.20 11.63 -1.27
CA LEU A 30 6.10 12.68 -1.76
C LEU A 30 7.56 12.40 -1.44
N ASP A 31 7.84 11.74 -0.32
CA ASP A 31 9.20 11.49 0.15
C ASP A 31 9.38 10.12 0.83
N GLU A 32 10.63 9.77 1.11
CA GLU A 32 11.00 8.50 1.73
C GLU A 32 10.44 8.35 3.15
N LYS A 33 10.36 9.44 3.92
CA LYS A 33 9.87 9.40 5.30
C LYS A 33 8.39 9.04 5.32
N GLU A 34 7.60 9.63 4.41
CA GLU A 34 6.21 9.28 4.19
C GLU A 34 6.06 7.83 3.72
N ALA A 35 6.95 7.34 2.85
CA ALA A 35 6.95 5.95 2.40
C ALA A 35 7.16 4.97 3.56
N LEU A 36 8.16 5.23 4.41
CA LEU A 36 8.46 4.41 5.58
C LEU A 36 7.33 4.44 6.61
N ALA A 37 6.72 5.61 6.83
CA ALA A 37 5.56 5.75 7.70
C ALA A 37 4.36 4.95 7.17
N PHE A 38 4.12 4.98 5.85
CA PHE A 38 3.06 4.21 5.21
C PHE A 38 3.27 2.70 5.37
N ILE A 39 4.48 2.19 5.13
CA ILE A 39 4.79 0.77 5.32
C ILE A 39 4.52 0.34 6.77
N ARG A 40 4.99 1.13 7.74
CA ARG A 40 4.76 0.85 9.17
C ARG A 40 3.27 0.84 9.54
N GLU A 41 2.49 1.78 9.00
CA GLU A 41 1.03 1.84 9.17
C GLU A 41 0.36 0.57 8.63
N ILE A 42 0.73 0.12 7.43
CA ILE A 42 0.15 -1.08 6.81
C ILE A 42 0.55 -2.35 7.56
N SER A 43 1.82 -2.52 7.92
CA SER A 43 2.26 -3.70 8.69
C SER A 43 1.56 -3.78 10.05
N ALA A 44 1.41 -2.65 10.76
CA ALA A 44 0.72 -2.63 12.05
C ALA A 44 -0.77 -2.96 11.96
N ARG A 45 -1.43 -2.64 10.83
CA ARG A 45 -2.85 -2.95 10.58
C ARG A 45 -3.12 -4.39 10.16
N ASN A 46 -2.10 -5.09 9.68
CA ASN A 46 -2.20 -6.44 9.15
C ASN A 46 -1.23 -7.35 9.91
N ASP A 47 -1.26 -7.28 11.24
CA ASP A 47 -0.38 -8.04 12.14
C ASP A 47 -0.54 -9.56 12.00
N THR A 48 -1.69 -10.03 11.51
CA THR A 48 -1.94 -11.44 11.21
C THR A 48 -1.52 -11.87 9.81
N ALA A 49 -1.01 -10.97 8.96
CA ALA A 49 -0.52 -11.31 7.63
C ALA A 49 0.78 -12.12 7.74
N THR A 50 0.96 -13.08 6.83
CA THR A 50 2.20 -13.86 6.77
C THR A 50 3.38 -13.02 6.27
N HIS A 51 3.11 -12.03 5.41
CA HIS A 51 4.07 -11.14 4.76
C HIS A 51 3.50 -9.73 4.62
#